data_AF-A0A7Y1UL34-F1
#
_entry.id   AF-A0A7Y1UL34-F1
#
_cell.length_a   1.000
_cell.length_b   1.000
_cell.length_c   1.000
_cell.angle_alpha   90.00
_cell.angle_beta   90.00
_cell.angle_gamma   90.00
#
_symmetry.space_group_name_H-M   'P 1'
#
loop_
_entity.id
_entity.type
_entity.pdbx_description
1 polymer ?
#
loop_
_entity_poly.entity_id
_entity_poly.type
_entity_poly.pdbx_seq_one_letter_code
_entity_poly.pdbx_strand_id
1 'polypeptide(L)'
;MKFVFGLDPGFLHFHATRPGAAVLHPRAVPGSFQSELWRHDVTEFFLADPSRGQYLEVNLAPNGAWWACLFRGPRQPIDPKGWEIPGVSAEGALGTASWEASIRIPIGVLRERLFFGPASRLDATFIINSPQQSFLCASTPSGGDPDFHRPAAWPPVEMVPLEEAL
;
A
#
# COMPACT_ATOMS: atom_id res chain seq x y z
N MET A 1 -14.75 2.54 -3.91
CA MET A 1 -13.31 2.35 -4.20
C MET A 1 -13.06 0.90 -4.50
N LYS A 2 -12.03 0.61 -5.29
CA LYS A 2 -11.61 -0.74 -5.60
C LYS A 2 -10.09 -0.78 -5.56
N PHE A 3 -9.54 -1.95 -5.28
CA PHE A 3 -8.11 -2.19 -5.43
C PHE A 3 -7.92 -3.60 -5.98
N VAL A 4 -6.75 -3.86 -6.55
CA VAL A 4 -6.34 -5.17 -7.01
C VAL A 4 -4.84 -5.34 -6.79
N PHE A 5 -4.46 -6.55 -6.39
CA PHE A 5 -3.08 -7.01 -6.43
C PHE A 5 -2.90 -7.94 -7.62
N GLY A 6 -1.81 -7.76 -8.35
CA GLY A 6 -1.41 -8.63 -9.43
C GLY A 6 0.04 -9.06 -9.26
N LEU A 7 0.41 -10.21 -9.82
CA LEU A 7 1.78 -10.70 -9.85
C LEU A 7 2.15 -11.07 -11.28
N ASP A 8 3.33 -10.65 -11.71
CA ASP A 8 4.00 -11.19 -12.88
C ASP A 8 5.38 -11.75 -12.46
N PRO A 9 6.17 -12.37 -13.37
CA PRO A 9 7.47 -12.92 -13.01
C PRO A 9 8.46 -11.93 -12.40
N GLY A 10 8.31 -10.63 -12.65
CA GLY A 10 9.21 -9.56 -12.20
C GLY A 10 8.65 -8.68 -11.08
N PHE A 11 7.34 -8.49 -10.98
CA PHE A 11 6.73 -7.46 -10.14
C PHE A 11 5.49 -7.93 -9.37
N LEU A 12 5.33 -7.38 -8.16
CA LEU A 12 4.02 -7.20 -7.53
C LEU A 12 3.43 -5.90 -8.03
N HIS A 13 2.20 -5.94 -8.52
CA HIS A 13 1.40 -4.81 -8.93
C HIS A 13 0.32 -4.53 -7.89
N PHE A 14 0.12 -3.26 -7.57
CA PHE A 14 -1.03 -2.79 -6.83
C PHE A 14 -1.68 -1.66 -7.62
N HIS A 15 -2.98 -1.73 -7.80
CA HIS A 15 -3.75 -0.71 -8.47
C HIS A 15 -5.00 -0.38 -7.65
N ALA A 16 -5.32 0.90 -7.53
CA ALA A 16 -6.43 1.40 -6.75
C ALA A 16 -7.22 2.46 -7.51
N THR A 17 -8.55 2.41 -7.39
CA THR A 17 -9.47 3.40 -7.97
C THR A 17 -10.45 3.91 -6.93
N ARG A 18 -10.78 5.19 -7.04
CA ARG A 18 -11.79 5.81 -6.18
C ARG A 18 -12.64 6.81 -6.96
N PRO A 19 -13.97 6.72 -6.85
CA PRO A 19 -14.87 7.83 -7.16
C PRO A 19 -14.69 8.98 -6.17
N GLY A 20 -14.73 10.21 -6.68
CA GLY A 20 -14.55 11.45 -5.94
C GLY A 20 -13.19 12.11 -6.24
N ALA A 21 -13.16 13.44 -6.14
CA ALA A 21 -11.91 14.21 -6.23
C ALA A 21 -10.92 13.80 -5.13
N ALA A 22 -9.62 13.95 -5.42
CA ALA A 22 -8.53 13.73 -4.48
C ALA A 22 -8.06 15.04 -3.86
N VAL A 23 -7.75 15.01 -2.58
CA VAL A 23 -6.97 16.05 -1.91
C VAL A 23 -5.54 15.54 -1.74
N LEU A 24 -4.60 16.12 -2.47
CA LEU A 24 -3.20 15.68 -2.51
C LEU A 24 -2.37 16.31 -1.39
N HIS A 25 -1.33 15.59 -0.94
CA HIS A 25 -0.28 16.18 -0.15
C HIS A 25 0.44 17.29 -0.95
N PRO A 26 0.68 18.49 -0.38
CA PRO A 26 1.17 19.65 -1.13
C PRO A 26 2.58 19.48 -1.73
N ARG A 27 3.38 18.56 -1.17
CA ARG A 27 4.71 18.20 -1.70
C ARG A 27 4.72 16.93 -2.56
N ALA A 28 3.58 16.27 -2.77
CA ALA A 28 3.54 15.04 -3.55
C ALA A 28 3.82 15.33 -5.03
N VAL A 29 4.94 14.82 -5.54
CA VAL A 29 5.30 14.86 -6.96
C VAL A 29 5.01 13.48 -7.56
N PRO A 30 4.32 13.38 -8.72
CA PRO A 30 4.03 12.11 -9.37
C PRO A 30 5.27 11.21 -9.52
N GLY A 31 5.13 9.93 -9.21
CA GLY A 31 6.19 8.92 -9.27
C GLY A 31 7.32 9.08 -8.25
N SER A 32 7.32 10.14 -7.43
CA SER A 32 8.41 10.46 -6.52
C SER A 32 8.18 9.92 -5.12
N PHE A 33 9.27 9.61 -4.42
CA PHE A 33 9.25 9.20 -3.03
C PHE A 33 8.96 10.41 -2.11
N GLN A 34 7.91 10.35 -1.29
CA GLN A 34 7.46 11.45 -0.44
C GLN A 34 6.85 10.92 0.87
N SER A 35 7.43 11.25 2.02
CA SER A 35 6.87 10.87 3.33
C SER A 35 5.58 11.63 3.68
N GLU A 36 4.85 11.15 4.69
CA GLU A 36 3.65 11.79 5.27
C GLU A 36 2.44 11.91 4.32
N LEU A 37 2.36 11.06 3.29
CA LEU A 37 1.22 11.03 2.37
C LEU A 37 -0.11 10.73 3.09
N TRP A 38 -0.08 9.92 4.15
CA TRP A 38 -1.23 9.55 5.00
C TRP A 38 -1.99 10.74 5.59
N ARG A 39 -1.39 11.95 5.64
CA ARG A 39 -2.07 13.17 6.10
C ARG A 39 -3.12 13.69 5.10
N HIS A 40 -3.17 13.13 3.89
CA HIS A 40 -4.04 13.53 2.80
C HIS A 40 -4.72 12.29 2.21
N ASP A 41 -5.38 12.42 1.06
CA ASP A 41 -5.98 11.26 0.41
C ASP A 41 -4.87 10.34 -0.09
N VAL A 42 -4.94 9.08 0.33
CA VAL A 42 -3.94 8.05 0.03
C VAL A 42 -4.61 6.67 0.05
N THR A 43 -4.06 5.72 -0.68
CA THR A 43 -4.29 4.31 -0.42
C THR A 43 -3.01 3.72 0.13
N GLU A 44 -3.13 2.82 1.10
CA GLU A 44 -1.99 2.11 1.64
C GLU A 44 -2.18 0.63 1.38
N PHE A 45 -1.07 -0.09 1.28
CA PHE A 45 -1.11 -1.53 1.44
C PHE A 45 0.03 -2.01 2.31
N PHE A 46 -0.21 -3.18 2.89
CA PHE A 46 0.68 -3.80 3.83
C PHE A 46 1.00 -5.23 3.39
N LEU A 47 2.25 -5.63 3.54
CA LEU A 47 2.71 -6.99 3.28
C LEU A 47 3.48 -7.47 4.51
N ALA A 48 3.09 -8.59 5.13
CA ALA A 48 3.79 -9.17 6.26
C ALA A 48 4.41 -10.51 5.91
N ASP A 49 5.58 -10.77 6.50
CA ASP A 49 6.06 -12.13 6.76
C ASP A 49 5.70 -12.50 8.22
N PRO A 50 4.70 -13.37 8.42
CA PRO A 50 4.26 -13.73 9.76
C PRO A 50 5.33 -14.51 10.55
N SER A 51 6.31 -15.14 9.90
CA SER A 51 7.35 -15.92 10.58
C SER A 51 8.37 -15.03 11.31
N ARG A 52 8.59 -13.81 10.81
CA ARG A 52 9.54 -12.84 11.38
C ARG A 52 8.87 -11.68 12.09
N GLY A 53 7.55 -11.53 11.96
CA GLY A 53 6.79 -10.39 12.50
C GLY A 53 7.10 -9.06 11.79
N GLN A 54 7.84 -9.10 10.69
CA GLN A 54 8.18 -7.93 9.88
C GLN A 54 7.05 -7.64 8.89
N TYR A 55 6.87 -6.36 8.57
CA TYR A 55 5.98 -5.97 7.50
C TYR A 55 6.45 -4.73 6.76
N LEU A 56 6.11 -4.66 5.49
CA LEU A 56 6.23 -3.48 4.66
C LEU A 56 4.90 -2.73 4.68
N GLU A 57 4.97 -1.43 4.89
CA GLU A 57 3.91 -0.48 4.56
C GLU A 57 4.28 0.23 3.26
N VAL A 58 3.29 0.46 2.40
CA VAL A 58 3.41 1.31 1.22
C VAL A 58 2.24 2.29 1.22
N ASN A 59 2.51 3.57 1.12
CA ASN A 59 1.54 4.62 0.87
C ASN A 59 1.63 5.00 -0.62
N LEU A 60 0.48 5.08 -1.30
CA LEU A 60 0.37 5.50 -2.70
C LEU A 60 -0.67 6.62 -2.82
N ALA A 61 -0.19 7.82 -3.14
CA ALA A 61 -1.04 8.98 -3.35
C ALA A 61 -1.78 8.91 -4.69
N PRO A 62 -2.93 9.59 -4.84
CA PRO A 62 -3.71 9.60 -6.09
C PRO A 62 -2.95 10.09 -7.33
N ASN A 63 -1.87 10.86 -7.17
CA ASN A 63 -1.03 11.33 -8.26
C ASN A 63 0.17 10.41 -8.55
N GLY A 64 0.27 9.25 -7.89
CA GLY A 64 1.38 8.32 -8.04
C GLY A 64 2.63 8.65 -7.21
N ALA A 65 2.62 9.70 -6.37
CA ALA A 65 3.65 9.83 -5.34
C ALA A 65 3.54 8.68 -4.34
N TRP A 66 4.65 8.22 -3.80
CA TRP A 66 4.64 7.02 -2.97
C TRP A 66 5.61 7.13 -1.79
N TRP A 67 5.39 6.29 -0.79
CA TRP A 67 6.32 6.09 0.31
C TRP A 67 6.24 4.64 0.75
N ALA A 68 7.32 4.13 1.31
CA ALA A 68 7.33 2.79 1.87
C ALA A 68 8.22 2.75 3.11
N CYS A 69 7.94 1.83 4.02
CA CYS A 69 8.80 1.59 5.18
C CYS A 69 8.69 0.14 5.65
N LEU A 70 9.84 -0.45 5.96
CA LEU A 70 9.93 -1.78 6.54
C LEU A 70 9.94 -1.66 8.07
N PHE A 71 9.10 -2.45 8.71
CA PHE A 71 8.91 -2.47 10.16
C PHE A 71 9.37 -3.81 10.73
N ARG A 72 10.04 -3.77 11.89
CA ARG A 72 10.41 -4.98 12.65
C ARG A 72 9.27 -5.53 13.52
N GLY A 73 8.19 -4.76 13.62
CA GLY A 73 7.00 -5.04 14.42
C GLY A 73 6.07 -3.82 14.40
N PRO A 74 4.86 -3.90 14.98
CA PRO A 74 3.87 -2.83 14.93
C PRO A 74 4.45 -1.47 15.35
N ARG A 75 4.42 -0.49 14.43
CA ARG A 75 4.90 0.89 14.63
C ARG A 75 6.38 1.01 15.03
N GLN A 76 7.19 0.00 14.71
CA GLN A 76 8.64 0.00 14.93
C GLN A 76 9.38 -0.01 13.59
N PRO A 77 9.61 1.17 12.97
CA PRO A 77 10.30 1.24 11.68
C PRO A 77 11.76 0.78 11.84
N ILE A 78 12.27 0.08 10.83
CA ILE A 78 13.70 -0.26 10.73
C ILE A 78 14.49 1.01 10.44
N ASP A 79 14.02 1.83 9.50
CA ASP A 79 14.50 3.19 9.24
C ASP A 79 13.31 4.17 9.27
N PRO A 80 13.27 5.13 10.21
CA PRO A 80 12.21 6.14 10.29
C PRO A 80 12.05 7.02 9.04
N LYS A 81 13.07 7.12 8.19
CA LYS A 81 12.98 7.88 6.91
C LYS A 81 12.16 7.15 5.86
N GLY A 82 11.89 5.86 6.07
CA GLY A 82 11.31 4.97 5.08
C GLY A 82 12.38 4.31 4.21
N TRP A 83 11.91 3.59 3.20
CA TRP A 83 12.74 2.81 2.30
C TRP A 83 12.34 3.13 0.86
N GLU A 84 13.22 3.84 0.16
CA GLU A 84 13.09 4.05 -1.28
C GLU A 84 13.50 2.76 -2.00
N ILE A 85 12.51 1.90 -2.23
CA ILE A 85 12.70 0.57 -2.83
C ILE A 85 13.24 0.73 -4.26
N PRO A 86 14.41 0.15 -4.59
CA PRO A 86 14.96 0.22 -5.94
C PRO A 86 14.04 -0.42 -6.98
N GLY A 87 13.88 0.24 -8.13
CA GLY A 87 13.11 -0.28 -9.27
C GLY A 87 11.59 -0.17 -9.13
N VAL A 88 11.09 0.55 -8.13
CA VAL A 88 9.67 0.92 -8.04
C VAL A 88 9.29 1.88 -9.17
N SER A 89 8.07 1.71 -9.68
CA SER A 89 7.44 2.62 -10.62
C SER A 89 6.01 2.85 -10.15
N ALA A 90 5.62 4.10 -9.99
CA ALA A 90 4.29 4.50 -9.55
C ALA A 90 3.75 5.61 -10.45
N GLU A 91 2.45 5.56 -10.70
CA GLU A 91 1.74 6.50 -11.56
C GLU A 91 0.34 6.75 -10.99
N GLY A 92 -0.26 7.87 -11.38
CA GLY A 92 -1.63 8.20 -11.01
C GLY A 92 -2.28 9.06 -12.07
N ALA A 93 -3.59 8.87 -12.25
CA ALA A 93 -4.43 9.65 -13.12
C ALA A 93 -5.54 10.31 -12.31
N LEU A 94 -5.58 11.64 -12.37
CA LEU A 94 -6.53 12.48 -11.64
C LEU A 94 -7.62 12.96 -12.58
N GLY A 95 -8.86 12.64 -12.25
CA GLY A 95 -10.06 13.24 -12.83
C GLY A 95 -10.74 14.17 -11.85
N THR A 96 -11.72 14.92 -12.34
CA THR A 96 -12.57 15.79 -11.50
C THR A 96 -13.53 14.99 -10.61
N ALA A 97 -13.91 13.78 -11.04
CA ALA A 97 -14.89 12.94 -10.37
C ALA A 97 -14.35 11.58 -9.91
N SER A 98 -13.08 11.28 -10.17
CA SER A 98 -12.44 10.03 -9.79
C SER A 98 -10.92 10.14 -9.90
N TRP A 99 -10.22 9.22 -9.24
CA TRP A 99 -8.79 9.03 -9.45
C TRP A 99 -8.44 7.55 -9.46
N GLU A 100 -7.32 7.24 -10.09
CA GLU A 100 -6.67 5.94 -10.06
C GLU A 100 -5.17 6.10 -9.83
N ALA A 101 -4.57 5.13 -9.14
CA ALA A 101 -3.13 5.09 -8.92
C ALA A 101 -2.64 3.66 -9.00
N SER A 102 -1.46 3.46 -9.56
CA SER A 102 -0.81 2.16 -9.64
C SER A 102 0.63 2.26 -9.15
N ILE A 103 1.12 1.16 -8.59
CA ILE A 103 2.52 0.98 -8.21
C ILE A 103 2.92 -0.46 -8.50
N ARG A 104 4.11 -0.63 -9.07
CA ARG A 104 4.77 -1.92 -9.23
C ARG A 104 6.07 -1.97 -8.46
N ILE A 105 6.28 -3.05 -7.73
CA ILE A 105 7.46 -3.28 -6.88
C ILE A 105 8.17 -4.54 -7.35
N PRO A 106 9.50 -4.51 -7.59
CA PRO A 106 10.24 -5.71 -8.00
C PRO A 106 10.08 -6.85 -6.98
N ILE A 107 9.58 -7.99 -7.44
CA ILE A 107 9.27 -9.13 -6.57
C ILE A 107 10.55 -9.72 -5.95
N GLY A 108 11.68 -9.64 -6.66
CA GLY A 108 12.99 -10.07 -6.14
C GLY A 108 13.39 -9.30 -4.88
N VAL A 109 13.14 -7.99 -4.86
CA VAL A 109 13.45 -7.12 -3.72
C VAL A 109 12.54 -7.44 -2.53
N LEU A 110 11.24 -7.69 -2.78
CA LEU A 110 10.30 -8.13 -1.74
C LEU A 110 10.66 -9.51 -1.17
N ARG A 111 11.07 -10.46 -2.01
CA ARG A 111 11.53 -11.79 -1.58
C ARG A 111 12.80 -11.71 -0.73
N GLU A 112 13.77 -10.88 -1.14
CA GLU A 112 15.03 -10.73 -0.43
C GLU A 112 14.87 -10.02 0.92
N ARG A 113 14.11 -8.93 0.96
CA ARG A 113 14.04 -8.05 2.14
C ARG A 113 12.91 -8.37 3.10
N LEU A 114 11.78 -8.85 2.58
CA LEU A 114 10.56 -9.12 3.34
C LEU A 114 10.23 -10.62 3.39
N PHE A 115 10.95 -11.49 2.68
CA PHE A 115 10.61 -12.91 2.55
C PHE A 115 9.20 -13.13 1.98
N PHE A 116 8.79 -12.24 1.06
CA PHE A 116 7.49 -12.30 0.42
C PHE A 116 7.25 -13.63 -0.30
N GLY A 117 6.11 -14.27 -0.05
CA GLY A 117 5.75 -15.56 -0.64
C GLY A 117 4.36 -16.04 -0.22
N PRO A 118 4.02 -17.33 -0.47
CA PRO A 118 2.69 -17.87 -0.19
C PRO A 118 2.24 -17.82 1.29
N ALA A 119 3.19 -17.72 2.22
CA ALA A 119 2.90 -17.58 3.65
C ALA A 119 2.68 -16.12 4.07
N SER A 120 2.90 -15.15 3.17
CA SER A 120 2.74 -13.74 3.48
C SER A 120 1.27 -13.41 3.80
N ARG A 121 1.07 -12.31 4.50
CA ARG A 121 -0.24 -11.71 4.73
C ARG A 121 -0.31 -10.34 4.07
N LEU A 122 -1.49 -9.92 3.65
CA LEU A 122 -1.69 -8.62 3.01
C LEU A 122 -2.93 -7.91 3.52
N ASP A 123 -2.91 -6.58 3.47
CA ASP A 123 -4.10 -5.74 3.64
C ASP A 123 -3.98 -4.50 2.78
N ALA A 124 -5.11 -3.89 2.46
CA ALA A 124 -5.18 -2.62 1.72
C ALA A 124 -6.14 -1.67 2.43
N THR A 125 -5.78 -0.40 2.46
CA THR A 125 -6.52 0.65 3.16
C THR A 125 -6.68 1.88 2.28
N PHE A 126 -7.66 2.70 2.63
CA PHE A 126 -7.89 4.01 2.04
C PHE A 126 -8.07 5.01 3.17
N ILE A 127 -7.32 6.11 3.08
CA ILE A 127 -7.51 7.33 3.86
C ILE A 127 -7.98 8.39 2.88
N ILE A 128 -9.20 8.90 3.05
CA ILE A 128 -9.87 9.71 2.01
C ILE A 128 -10.67 10.84 2.64
N ASN A 129 -11.15 11.79 1.82
CA ASN A 129 -11.99 12.93 2.25
C ASN A 129 -11.23 13.94 3.14
N SER A 130 -9.93 14.10 2.92
CA SER A 130 -9.11 15.06 3.66
C SER A 130 -9.65 16.49 3.51
N PRO A 131 -9.59 17.33 4.56
CA PRO A 131 -8.93 17.10 5.84
C PRO A 131 -9.76 16.33 6.88
N GLN A 132 -11.07 16.13 6.66
CA GLN A 132 -11.92 15.30 7.53
C GLN A 132 -11.86 13.83 7.08
N GLN A 133 -10.73 13.19 7.40
CA GLN A 133 -10.41 11.87 6.88
C GLN A 133 -11.42 10.79 7.29
N SER A 134 -11.74 9.92 6.34
CA SER A 134 -12.42 8.65 6.51
C SER A 134 -11.43 7.51 6.28
N PHE A 135 -11.53 6.46 7.08
CA PHE A 135 -10.58 5.34 7.12
C PHE A 135 -11.29 4.05 6.75
N LEU A 136 -10.76 3.33 5.77
CA LEU A 136 -11.32 2.08 5.26
C LEU A 136 -10.20 1.06 5.13
N CYS A 137 -10.47 -0.20 5.47
CA CYS A 137 -9.54 -1.31 5.31
C CYS A 137 -10.26 -2.52 4.72
N ALA A 138 -9.51 -3.38 4.02
CA ALA A 138 -10.05 -4.63 3.48
C ALA A 138 -10.20 -5.69 4.60
N SER A 139 -9.29 -5.68 5.58
CA SER A 139 -9.38 -6.54 6.77
C SER A 139 -10.34 -6.01 7.83
N THR A 140 -10.45 -6.72 8.96
CA THR A 140 -11.29 -6.30 10.08
C THR A 140 -10.76 -5.02 10.73
N PRO A 141 -11.58 -3.95 10.84
CA PRO A 141 -11.17 -2.70 11.47
C PRO A 141 -10.66 -2.86 12.90
N SER A 142 -9.87 -1.89 13.39
CA SER A 142 -9.55 -1.77 14.81
C SER A 142 -10.79 -1.41 15.63
N GLY A 143 -10.81 -1.84 16.89
CA GLY A 143 -11.76 -1.30 17.86
C GLY A 143 -11.22 0.03 18.40
N GLY A 144 -11.98 1.11 18.26
CA GLY A 144 -11.57 2.45 18.71
C GLY A 144 -10.95 3.27 17.57
N ASP A 145 -9.83 3.93 17.85
CA ASP A 145 -9.14 4.77 16.88
C ASP A 145 -8.64 3.93 15.68
N PRO A 146 -8.64 4.49 14.45
CA PRO A 146 -8.11 3.80 13.27
C PRO A 146 -6.64 3.39 13.46
N ASP A 147 -6.37 2.09 13.38
CA ASP A 147 -5.01 1.54 13.42
C ASP A 147 -4.84 0.39 12.43
N PHE A 148 -4.05 0.63 11.39
CA PHE A 148 -3.78 -0.33 10.32
C PHE A 148 -2.56 -1.23 10.59
N HIS A 149 -1.70 -0.88 11.55
CA HIS A 149 -0.44 -1.59 11.83
C HIS A 149 -0.65 -2.90 12.62
N ARG A 150 -1.51 -3.78 12.11
CA ARG A 150 -1.98 -5.00 12.78
C ARG A 150 -1.67 -6.25 11.93
N PRO A 151 -0.39 -6.61 11.72
CA PRO A 151 0.00 -7.69 10.81
C PRO A 151 -0.64 -9.05 11.12
N ALA A 152 -0.97 -9.32 12.38
CA ALA A 152 -1.65 -10.55 12.78
C ALA A 152 -3.13 -10.62 12.34
N ALA A 153 -3.78 -9.48 12.08
CA ALA A 153 -5.18 -9.39 11.65
C ALA A 153 -5.35 -9.46 10.13
N TRP A 154 -4.26 -9.31 9.36
CA TRP A 154 -4.30 -9.34 7.91
C TRP A 154 -4.49 -10.76 7.37
N PRO A 155 -5.34 -10.97 6.35
CA PRO A 155 -5.55 -12.28 5.75
C PRO A 155 -4.27 -12.82 5.07
N PRO A 156 -4.10 -14.15 4.98
CA PRO A 156 -3.04 -14.75 4.20
C PRO A 156 -3.22 -14.43 2.71
N VAL A 157 -2.10 -14.40 1.97
CA VAL A 157 -2.12 -14.26 0.51
C VAL A 157 -2.46 -15.62 -0.11
N GLU A 158 -3.48 -15.65 -0.95
CA GLU A 158 -3.72 -16.75 -1.88
C GLU A 158 -3.32 -16.29 -3.28
N MET A 159 -2.36 -16.96 -3.90
CA MET A 159 -1.90 -16.64 -5.25
C MET A 159 -2.64 -17.55 -6.23
N VAL A 160 -3.64 -17.01 -6.91
CA VAL A 160 -4.41 -17.71 -7.95
C VAL A 160 -3.99 -17.23 -9.34
N PRO A 161 -3.93 -18.12 -10.36
CA PRO A 161 -3.79 -17.71 -11.74
C PRO A 161 -4.91 -16.74 -12.15
N LEU A 162 -4.61 -15.80 -13.05
CA LEU A 162 -5.60 -14.79 -13.46
C LEU A 162 -6.79 -15.44 -14.17
N GLU A 163 -6.58 -16.57 -14.86
CA GLU A 163 -7.63 -17.33 -15.53
C GLU A 163 -8.65 -17.94 -14.57
N GLU A 164 -8.32 -18.06 -13.28
CA GLU A 164 -9.17 -18.65 -12.23
C GLU A 164 -9.82 -17.60 -11.32
N ALA A 165 -9.50 -16.31 -11.51
CA ALA A 165 -9.88 -15.22 -10.61
C ALA A 165 -11.05 -14.32 -11.11
N LEU A 166 -11.59 -14.61 -12.30
CA LEU A 166 -12.69 -13.88 -12.96
C LEU A 166 -13.95 -14.73 -13.05
#